data_AF-A0A2J8WS01-F1
#
_entry.id   AF-A0A2J8WS01-F1
#
_cell.length_a   1.000
_cell.length_b   1.000
_cell.length_c   1.000
_cell.angle_alpha   90.00
_cell.angle_beta   90.00
_cell.angle_gamma   90.00
#
_symmetry.space_group_name_H-M   'P 1'
#
loop_
_entity.id
_entity.type
_entity.pdbx_description
1 polymer ?
#
loop_
_entity_poly.entity_id
_entity_poly.type
_entity_poly.pdbx_seq_one_letter_code
_entity_poly.pdbx_strand_id
1 'polypeptide(L)'
;MYHIDCRDQLERVFLRLGHAETDEQLQNIISKFLPPVLLKLSSTQEGVRKKVMELLVHLNKRIKSRPKIQLPVETLLVQYQDPAAVSFVTNFTIIYVKMGYPRLPVEKQCELAPTLLTAMEGKPQPQQ
;
A
#
# COMPACT_ATOMS: atom_id res chain seq x y z
N MET A 1 12.14 -28.54 1.00
CA MET A 1 11.16 -27.50 0.62
C MET A 1 11.69 -26.18 1.17
N TYR A 2 12.32 -25.34 0.35
CA TYR A 2 12.92 -24.09 0.82
C TYR A 2 11.81 -23.14 1.26
N HIS A 3 11.69 -22.94 2.56
CA HIS A 3 10.82 -21.92 3.14
C HIS A 3 11.46 -20.57 2.79
N ILE A 4 11.01 -19.92 1.72
CA ILE A 4 11.46 -18.55 1.40
C ILE A 4 11.06 -17.67 2.60
N ASP A 5 12.04 -17.13 3.31
CA ASP A 5 11.82 -16.28 4.49
C ASP A 5 11.06 -15.01 4.04
N CYS A 6 10.06 -14.58 4.81
CA CYS A 6 9.33 -13.34 4.50
C CYS A 6 10.28 -12.13 4.35
N ARG A 7 11.42 -12.12 5.06
CA ARG A 7 12.45 -11.07 4.95
C ARG A 7 13.18 -11.10 3.62
N ASP A 8 13.37 -12.27 3.02
CA ASP A 8 13.99 -12.40 1.68
C ASP A 8 13.04 -11.87 0.60
N GLN A 9 11.73 -12.08 0.77
CA GLN A 9 10.74 -11.51 -0.14
C GLN A 9 10.73 -9.98 -0.04
N LEU A 10 10.78 -9.42 1.17
CA LEU A 10 10.86 -7.96 1.37
C LEU A 10 12.16 -7.38 0.80
N GLU A 11 13.29 -8.09 0.94
CA GLU A 11 14.56 -7.67 0.32
C GLU A 11 14.45 -7.58 -1.20
N ARG A 12 13.84 -8.60 -1.83
CA ARG A 12 13.63 -8.59 -3.29
C ARG A 12 12.74 -7.44 -3.73
N VAL A 13 11.74 -7.05 -2.93
CA VAL A 13 10.91 -5.87 -3.21
C VAL A 13 11.73 -4.60 -3.07
N PHE A 14 12.58 -4.50 -2.05
CA PHE A 14 13.48 -3.36 -1.84
C PHE A 14 14.45 -3.16 -3.00
N LEU A 15 15.10 -4.23 -3.47
CA LEU A 15 16.01 -4.19 -4.61
C LEU A 15 15.30 -3.79 -5.90
N ARG A 16 14.11 -4.35 -6.16
CA ARG A 16 13.30 -3.94 -7.32
C ARG A 16 12.93 -2.46 -7.26
N LEU A 17 12.54 -1.98 -6.08
CA LEU A 17 12.24 -0.58 -5.87
C LEU A 17 13.46 0.30 -6.15
N GLY A 18 14.65 -0.10 -5.69
CA GLY A 18 15.92 0.61 -5.95
C GLY A 18 16.18 0.80 -7.45
N HIS A 19 15.98 -0.25 -8.24
CA HIS A 19 16.21 -0.27 -9.69
C HIS A 19 15.11 0.37 -10.55
N ALA A 20 13.97 0.77 -9.98
CA ALA A 20 12.94 1.44 -10.77
C ALA A 20 13.34 2.88 -11.08
N GLU A 21 13.68 3.15 -12.34
CA GLU A 21 14.12 4.47 -12.78
C GLU A 21 12.96 5.25 -13.39
N THR A 22 12.07 4.57 -14.12
CA THR A 22 10.92 5.18 -14.79
C THR A 22 9.64 5.15 -13.95
N ASP A 23 8.70 6.04 -14.26
CA ASP A 23 7.41 6.10 -13.58
C ASP A 23 6.59 4.83 -13.80
N GLU A 24 6.67 4.24 -14.98
CA GLU A 24 6.01 2.98 -15.32
C GLU A 24 6.57 1.81 -14.48
N GLN A 25 7.89 1.68 -14.37
CA GLN A 25 8.51 0.66 -13.53
C GLN A 25 8.10 0.80 -12.06
N LEU A 26 8.12 2.04 -11.55
CA LEU A 26 7.73 2.31 -10.17
C LEU A 26 6.24 1.99 -9.95
N GLN A 27 5.36 2.40 -10.85
CA GLN A 27 3.93 2.11 -10.80
C GLN A 27 3.66 0.59 -10.82
N ASN A 28 4.37 -0.17 -11.66
CA ASN A 28 4.25 -1.63 -11.73
C ASN A 28 4.65 -2.29 -10.40
N ILE A 29 5.72 -1.81 -9.76
CA ILE A 29 6.15 -2.30 -8.45
C ILE A 29 5.11 -1.96 -7.38
N ILE A 30 4.65 -0.72 -7.32
CA ILE A 30 3.65 -0.28 -6.33
C ILE A 30 2.36 -1.07 -6.50
N SER A 31 1.85 -1.17 -7.71
CA SER A 31 0.59 -1.87 -8.01
C SER A 31 0.63 -3.33 -7.56
N LYS A 32 1.79 -3.98 -7.72
CA LYS A 32 1.97 -5.38 -7.38
C LYS A 32 2.30 -5.63 -5.90
N PHE A 33 3.13 -4.80 -5.29
CA PHE A 33 3.74 -5.10 -4.00
C PHE A 33 3.21 -4.26 -2.84
N LEU A 34 2.65 -3.07 -3.08
CA LEU A 34 2.17 -2.23 -1.99
C LEU A 34 1.09 -2.94 -1.14
N PRO A 35 0.01 -3.51 -1.71
CA PRO A 35 -1.00 -4.20 -0.90
C PRO A 35 -0.42 -5.34 -0.04
N PRO A 36 0.31 -6.35 -0.59
CA PRO A 36 0.85 -7.41 0.24
C PRO A 36 1.92 -6.94 1.24
N VAL A 37 2.69 -5.88 0.94
CA VAL A 37 3.64 -5.29 1.90
C VAL A 37 2.90 -4.70 3.10
N LEU A 38 1.78 -4.01 2.88
CA LEU A 38 0.94 -3.47 3.95
C LEU A 38 0.37 -4.58 4.84
N LEU A 39 -0.08 -5.69 4.26
CA LEU A 39 -0.55 -6.84 5.02
C LEU A 39 0.53 -7.42 5.94
N LYS A 40 1.83 -7.31 5.58
CA LYS A 40 2.93 -7.79 6.44
C LYS A 40 3.16 -6.93 7.68
N LEU A 41 2.50 -5.79 7.83
CA LEU A 41 2.50 -5.02 9.08
C LEU A 41 1.86 -5.80 10.25
N SER A 42 1.00 -6.78 9.98
CA SER A 42 0.41 -7.68 10.99
C SER A 42 1.28 -8.89 11.34
N SER A 43 2.46 -9.04 10.72
CA SER A 43 3.36 -10.17 10.98
C SER A 43 3.71 -10.27 12.46
N THR A 44 3.72 -11.48 13.02
CA THR A 44 4.14 -11.75 14.41
C THR A 44 5.64 -11.52 14.62
N GLN A 45 6.43 -11.59 13.55
CA GLN A 45 7.88 -11.40 13.60
C GLN A 45 8.25 -9.91 13.56
N GLU A 46 8.87 -9.42 14.64
CA GLU A 46 9.27 -8.01 14.75
C GLU A 46 10.21 -7.56 13.62
N GLY A 47 11.18 -8.40 13.25
CA GLY A 47 12.11 -8.11 12.16
C GLY A 47 11.41 -7.89 10.81
N VAL A 48 10.29 -8.59 10.56
CA VAL A 48 9.47 -8.38 9.36
C VAL A 48 8.78 -7.02 9.43
N ARG A 49 8.15 -6.68 10.56
CA ARG A 49 7.47 -5.37 10.74
C ARG A 49 8.43 -4.20 10.57
N LYS A 50 9.62 -4.27 11.18
CA LYS A 50 10.68 -3.24 11.04
C LYS A 50 11.09 -3.02 9.58
N LYS A 51 11.29 -4.10 8.84
CA LYS A 51 11.70 -4.03 7.42
C LYS A 51 10.58 -3.52 6.52
N VAL A 52 9.32 -3.85 6.82
CA VAL A 52 8.16 -3.24 6.14
C VAL A 52 8.16 -1.73 6.36
N MET A 53 8.33 -1.26 7.60
CA MET A 53 8.38 0.18 7.90
C MET A 53 9.49 0.90 7.14
N GLU A 54 10.70 0.34 7.11
CA GLU A 54 11.81 0.86 6.31
C GLU A 54 11.44 0.94 4.83
N LEU A 55 10.92 -0.13 4.25
CA LEU A 55 10.47 -0.15 2.85
C LEU A 55 9.41 0.92 2.57
N LEU A 56 8.44 1.12 3.47
CA LEU A 56 7.40 2.15 3.33
C LEU A 56 8.00 3.58 3.35
N VAL A 57 9.07 3.83 4.09
CA VAL A 57 9.77 5.14 4.07
C VAL A 57 10.32 5.43 2.67
N HIS A 58 10.97 4.46 2.03
CA HIS A 58 11.53 4.61 0.69
C HIS A 58 10.44 4.71 -0.39
N LEU A 59 9.38 3.90 -0.28
CA LEU A 59 8.21 3.97 -1.16
C LEU A 59 7.56 5.35 -1.09
N ASN A 60 7.30 5.86 0.12
CA ASN A 60 6.66 7.16 0.31
C ASN A 60 7.44 8.31 -0.32
N LYS A 61 8.77 8.31 -0.18
CA LYS A 61 9.62 9.32 -0.82
C LYS A 61 9.45 9.31 -2.34
N ARG A 62 9.47 8.14 -2.97
CA ARG A 62 9.33 8.00 -4.43
C ARG A 62 7.91 8.28 -4.94
N ILE A 63 6.88 7.89 -4.18
CA ILE A 63 5.48 8.18 -4.54
C ILE A 63 5.20 9.69 -4.50
N LYS A 64 5.78 10.41 -3.51
CA LYS A 64 5.61 11.85 -3.37
C LYS A 64 6.36 12.64 -4.44
N SER A 65 7.52 12.17 -4.91
CA SER A 65 8.30 12.85 -5.95
C SER A 65 7.75 12.64 -7.37
N ARG A 66 6.86 11.67 -7.58
CA ARG A 66 6.29 11.32 -8.90
C ARG A 66 4.77 11.41 -8.85
N PRO A 67 4.17 12.61 -9.04
CA PRO A 67 2.74 12.80 -8.85
C PRO A 67 1.87 12.10 -9.90
N LYS A 68 2.44 11.75 -11.06
CA LYS A 68 1.71 11.11 -12.17
C LYS A 68 1.52 9.60 -12.00
N ILE A 69 2.30 8.94 -11.13
CA ILE A 69 2.13 7.49 -10.93
C ILE A 69 0.81 7.21 -10.22
N GLN A 70 0.13 6.17 -10.69
CA GLN A 70 -1.08 5.64 -10.09
C GLN A 70 -0.75 4.68 -8.95
N LEU A 71 -1.65 4.63 -7.98
CA LEU A 71 -1.65 3.64 -6.91
C LEU A 71 -2.78 2.64 -7.16
N PRO A 72 -2.69 1.40 -6.65
CA PRO A 72 -3.73 0.38 -6.83
C PRO A 72 -4.93 0.65 -5.90
N VAL A 73 -5.64 1.76 -6.11
CA VAL A 73 -6.68 2.26 -5.21
C VAL A 73 -7.80 1.23 -5.00
N GLU A 74 -8.25 0.54 -6.04
CA GLU A 74 -9.28 -0.50 -5.95
C GLU A 74 -8.85 -1.64 -5.01
N THR A 75 -7.66 -2.19 -5.22
CA THR A 75 -7.11 -3.24 -4.36
C THR A 75 -6.94 -2.77 -2.92
N LEU A 76 -6.51 -1.52 -2.74
CA LEU A 76 -6.34 -0.93 -1.42
C LEU A 76 -7.69 -0.68 -0.72
N LEU A 77 -8.75 -0.32 -1.46
CA LEU A 77 -10.10 -0.19 -0.91
C LEU A 77 -10.66 -1.54 -0.45
N VAL A 78 -10.51 -2.59 -1.27
CA VAL A 78 -10.88 -3.96 -0.89
C VAL A 78 -10.13 -4.39 0.38
N GLN A 79 -8.81 -4.18 0.42
CA GLN A 79 -8.01 -4.47 1.61
C GLN A 79 -8.44 -3.62 2.82
N TYR A 80 -8.80 -2.37 2.61
CA TYR A 80 -9.23 -1.48 3.69
C TYR A 80 -10.59 -1.91 4.24
N GLN A 81 -11.49 -2.47 3.43
CA GLN A 81 -12.81 -2.93 3.84
C GLN A 81 -12.79 -4.27 4.58
N ASP A 82 -11.70 -5.04 4.51
CA ASP A 82 -11.59 -6.34 5.16
C ASP A 82 -11.81 -6.23 6.69
N PRO A 83 -12.87 -6.82 7.25
CA PRO A 83 -13.15 -6.77 8.69
C PRO A 83 -12.12 -7.55 9.52
N ALA A 84 -11.36 -8.47 8.91
CA ALA A 84 -10.29 -9.20 9.57
C ALA A 84 -8.97 -8.40 9.65
N ALA A 85 -8.87 -7.26 8.95
CA ALA A 85 -7.66 -6.45 8.94
C ALA A 85 -7.42 -5.79 10.30
N VAL A 86 -6.27 -6.07 10.90
CA VAL A 86 -5.84 -5.44 12.16
C VAL A 86 -5.71 -3.92 11.98
N SER A 87 -5.96 -3.16 13.05
CA SER A 87 -5.99 -1.69 13.02
C SER A 87 -4.73 -1.07 12.42
N PHE A 88 -3.56 -1.68 12.65
CA PHE A 88 -2.30 -1.19 12.11
C PHE A 88 -2.23 -1.27 10.57
N VAL A 89 -2.69 -2.38 9.98
CA VAL A 89 -2.80 -2.54 8.52
C VAL A 89 -3.82 -1.55 7.96
N THR A 90 -4.99 -1.45 8.60
CA THR A 90 -6.08 -0.54 8.23
C THR A 90 -5.62 0.93 8.20
N ASN A 91 -4.91 1.38 9.24
CA ASN A 91 -4.40 2.75 9.38
C ASN A 91 -3.38 3.11 8.29
N PHE A 92 -2.49 2.18 7.92
CA PHE A 92 -1.56 2.44 6.82
C PHE A 92 -2.25 2.36 5.46
N THR A 93 -3.20 1.45 5.27
CA THR A 93 -3.91 1.28 3.99
C THR A 93 -4.65 2.56 3.59
N ILE A 94 -5.35 3.22 4.53
CA ILE A 94 -6.09 4.45 4.24
C ILE A 94 -5.18 5.62 3.82
N ILE A 95 -3.93 5.66 4.27
CA ILE A 95 -2.96 6.69 3.84
C ILE A 95 -2.73 6.57 2.32
N TYR A 96 -2.54 5.35 1.82
CA TYR A 96 -2.30 5.13 0.38
C TYR A 96 -3.57 5.28 -0.46
N VAL A 97 -4.75 4.95 0.07
CA VAL A 97 -6.03 5.28 -0.56
C VAL A 97 -6.16 6.81 -0.71
N LYS A 98 -5.95 7.57 0.37
CA LYS A 98 -6.00 9.05 0.34
C LYS A 98 -4.98 9.67 -0.60
N MET A 99 -3.79 9.09 -0.71
CA MET A 99 -2.76 9.54 -1.66
C MET A 99 -3.05 9.17 -3.11
N GLY A 100 -3.70 8.03 -3.35
CA GLY A 100 -3.94 7.48 -4.67
C GLY A 100 -5.23 7.95 -5.33
N TYR A 101 -6.31 8.07 -4.55
CA TYR A 101 -7.64 8.39 -5.06
C TYR A 101 -7.69 9.70 -5.87
N PRO A 102 -7.09 10.83 -5.41
CA PRO A 102 -7.08 12.07 -6.19
C PRO A 102 -6.28 12.00 -7.50
N ARG A 103 -5.44 10.96 -7.69
CA ARG A 103 -4.63 10.78 -8.89
C ARG A 103 -5.38 10.05 -10.00
N LEU A 104 -6.49 9.40 -9.68
CA LEU A 104 -7.32 8.68 -10.65
C LEU A 104 -8.01 9.66 -11.61
N PRO A 105 -8.32 9.22 -12.85
CA PRO A 105 -9.25 9.94 -13.72
C PRO A 105 -10.59 10.18 -13.01
N VAL A 106 -11.27 11.29 -13.33
CA VAL A 106 -12.52 11.70 -12.67
C VAL A 106 -13.58 10.61 -12.80
N GLU A 107 -13.66 9.96 -13.95
CA GLU A 107 -14.61 8.87 -14.23
C GLU A 107 -14.43 7.72 -13.22
N LYS A 108 -13.17 7.38 -12.94
CA LYS A 108 -12.82 6.31 -12.01
C LYS A 108 -13.01 6.74 -10.54
N GLN A 109 -12.79 8.02 -10.23
CA GLN A 109 -13.17 8.56 -8.92
C GLN A 109 -14.68 8.43 -8.71
N CYS A 110 -15.49 8.85 -9.68
CA CYS A 110 -16.95 8.71 -9.60
C CYS A 110 -17.39 7.25 -9.44
N GLU A 111 -16.77 6.32 -10.16
CA GLU A 111 -17.03 4.88 -10.04
C GLU A 111 -16.74 4.35 -8.62
N LEU A 112 -15.63 4.79 -8.01
CA LEU A 112 -15.19 4.30 -6.70
C LEU A 112 -15.75 5.08 -5.51
N ALA A 113 -16.39 6.24 -5.74
CA ALA A 113 -16.92 7.08 -4.68
C ALA A 113 -17.89 6.35 -3.73
N PRO A 114 -18.87 5.53 -4.22
CA PRO A 114 -19.74 4.77 -3.33
C PRO A 114 -18.96 3.80 -2.44
N THR A 115 -18.01 3.07 -3.03
CA THR A 115 -17.15 2.12 -2.29
C THR A 115 -16.33 2.83 -1.22
N LEU A 116 -15.77 4.01 -1.54
CA LEU A 116 -15.02 4.82 -0.57
C LEU A 116 -15.90 5.26 0.60
N LEU A 117 -17.13 5.74 0.32
CA LEU A 117 -18.07 6.17 1.36
C LEU A 117 -18.44 5.00 2.29
N THR A 118 -18.84 3.86 1.74
CA THR A 118 -19.13 2.65 2.52
C THR A 118 -17.92 2.17 3.31
N ALA A 119 -16.71 2.27 2.75
CA ALA A 119 -15.50 1.86 3.45
C ALA A 119 -15.16 2.75 4.66
N MET A 120 -15.64 4.00 4.69
CA MET A 120 -15.43 4.94 5.79
C MET A 120 -16.45 4.79 6.92
N GLU A 121 -17.60 4.15 6.65
CA GLU A 121 -18.64 3.92 7.65
C GLU A 121 -18.12 2.95 8.75
N GLY A 122 -18.21 3.39 10.02
CA GLY A 122 -17.82 2.58 11.17
C GLY A 122 -16.31 2.45 11.44
N LYS A 123 -15.44 3.13 10.67
CA LYS A 123 -14.00 3.14 10.91
C LYS A 123 -13.61 4.21 11.94
N PRO A 124 -12.78 3.89 12.95
CA PRO A 124 -12.28 4.91 13.88
C PRO A 124 -11.44 5.96 13.13
N GLN A 125 -11.48 7.21 13.60
CA GLN A 125 -10.65 8.27 13.04
C GLN A 125 -9.16 7.87 13.15
N PRO A 126 -8.35 8.04 12.09
CA PRO A 126 -6.93 7.74 12.14
C PRO A 126 -6.27 8.61 13.22
N GLN A 127 -5.56 7.98 14.15
CA GLN A 127 -4.72 8.70 15.12
C GLN A 127 -3.60 9.43 14.36
N GLN A 128 -3.58 10.75 14.48
CA GLN A 128 -2.52 11.62 13.97
C GLN A 128 -1.26 11.52 14.82
#